data_AF-A0A0C9SBH4-F1
#
_entry.id   AF-A0A0C9SBH4-F1
#
_cell.length_a   1.000
_cell.length_b   1.000
_cell.length_c   1.000
_cell.angle_alpha   90.00
_cell.angle_beta   90.00
_cell.angle_gamma   90.00
#
_symmetry.space_group_name_H-M   'P 1'
#
loop_
_entity.id
_entity.type
_entity.pdbx_description
1 polymer ?
#
loop_
_entity_poly.entity_id
_entity_poly.type
_entity_poly.pdbx_seq_one_letter_code
_entity_poly.pdbx_strand_id
1 'polypeptide(L)' 'EDYVYWASPGGCSNNGDCDDEQCCASNGSSPSCRPLAQIGQYCSEATNSGGLPEYCPCKEGFTCKNKGDGYNICEAK' A
#
# COMPACT_ATOMS: atom_id res chain seq x y z
N GLU A 1 8.62 24.76 8.78
CA GLU A 1 8.80 23.41 9.34
C GLU A 1 8.02 22.40 8.49
N ASP A 2 8.68 21.88 7.45
CA ASP A 2 8.16 20.84 6.56
C ASP A 2 8.42 19.48 7.25
N TYR A 3 7.39 18.89 7.86
CA TYR A 3 7.52 17.67 8.64
C TYR A 3 7.50 16.47 7.69
N VAL A 4 8.66 16.14 7.11
CA VAL A 4 8.81 14.89 6.35
C VAL A 4 8.82 13.73 7.35
N TYR A 5 7.66 13.11 7.57
CA TYR A 5 7.52 11.87 8.33
C TYR A 5 8.08 10.72 7.49
N TRP A 6 9.40 10.55 7.54
CA TRP A 6 10.01 9.27 7.20
C TRP A 6 9.61 8.32 8.34
N ALA A 7 8.65 7.44 8.08
CA ALA A 7 8.30 6.38 9.02
C ALA A 7 9.61 5.70 9.49
N SER A 8 9.70 5.45 10.81
CA SER A 8 10.87 4.90 11.48
C SER A 8 11.49 3.72 10.70
N PRO A 9 12.81 3.49 10.75
CA PRO A 9 13.48 2.40 10.03
C PRO A 9 13.21 1.02 10.64
N GLY A 10 12.11 0.87 11.38
CA GLY A 10 11.62 -0.37 11.96
C GLY A 10 10.39 -0.79 11.20
N GLY A 11 10.43 -1.99 10.60
CA GLY A 11 9.40 -2.41 9.68
C GLY A 11 8.00 -2.40 10.28
N CYS A 12 7.04 -2.02 9.46
CA CYS A 12 5.65 -1.97 9.87
C CYS A 12 5.09 -3.39 10.07
N SER A 13 4.18 -3.59 11.01
CA SER A 13 3.50 -4.90 11.18
C SER A 13 2.07 -4.89 10.66
N ASN A 14 1.48 -3.70 10.54
CA ASN A 14 0.10 -3.49 10.10
C ASN A 14 -0.04 -2.05 9.59
N ASN A 15 -1.13 -1.76 8.86
CA ASN A 15 -1.36 -0.41 8.31
C ASN A 15 -1.47 0.69 9.38
N GLY A 16 -1.88 0.36 10.61
CA GLY A 16 -1.97 1.33 11.71
C GLY A 16 -0.61 1.76 12.27
N ASP A 17 0.48 1.13 11.84
CA ASP A 17 1.85 1.59 12.11
C ASP A 17 2.26 2.73 11.16
N CYS A 18 1.54 2.87 10.05
CA CYS A 18 1.79 3.84 9.00
C CYS A 18 0.79 5.00 9.06
N ASP A 19 1.13 6.07 8.37
CA ASP A 19 0.26 7.25 8.20
C ASP A 19 -1.00 6.92 7.39
N ASP A 20 -2.03 7.76 7.46
CA ASP A 20 -3.34 7.55 6.79
C ASP A 20 -3.19 7.41 5.26
N GLU A 21 -2.17 8.05 4.68
CA GLU A 21 -1.86 7.97 3.24
C GLU A 21 -0.85 6.87 2.89
N GLN A 22 -0.55 5.98 3.84
CA GLN A 22 0.42 4.90 3.70
C GLN A 22 -0.20 3.56 4.10
N CYS A 23 0.43 2.48 3.64
CA CYS A 23 0.10 1.15 4.08
C CYS A 23 1.36 0.39 4.44
N CYS A 24 1.19 -0.66 5.22
CA CYS A 24 2.27 -1.57 5.49
C CYS A 24 2.36 -2.62 4.38
N ALA A 25 3.46 -2.59 3.63
CA ALA A 25 3.68 -3.52 2.52
C ALA A 25 5.06 -4.17 2.59
N SER A 26 5.15 -5.38 2.04
CA SER A 26 6.37 -6.19 2.04
C SER A 26 6.56 -6.86 0.68
N ASN A 27 7.57 -6.41 -0.07
CA ASN A 27 7.96 -7.00 -1.35
C ASN A 27 9.26 -7.80 -1.18
N GLY A 28 9.19 -8.92 -0.45
CA GLY A 28 10.33 -9.83 -0.22
C GLY A 28 11.45 -9.32 0.70
N SER A 29 11.32 -8.10 1.25
CA SER A 29 12.23 -7.50 2.23
C SER A 29 11.50 -7.22 3.54
N SER A 30 12.19 -6.61 4.52
CA SER A 30 11.54 -6.13 5.75
C SER A 30 10.30 -5.29 5.42
N PRO A 31 9.20 -5.47 6.15
CA PRO A 31 8.02 -4.63 6.01
C PRO A 31 8.37 -3.15 6.03
N SER A 32 7.71 -2.33 5.24
CA SER A 32 7.89 -0.88 5.34
C SER A 32 6.61 -0.14 5.00
N CYS A 33 6.43 1.02 5.62
CA CYS A 33 5.36 1.92 5.24
C CYS A 33 5.63 2.44 3.84
N ARG A 34 4.69 2.18 2.94
CA ARG A 34 4.74 2.63 1.56
C ARG A 34 3.51 3.50 1.29
N PRO A 35 3.61 4.51 0.42
CA PRO A 35 2.45 5.33 0.06
C PRO A 35 1.35 4.48 -0.59
N LEU A 36 0.10 4.87 -0.35
CA LEU A 36 -1.06 4.29 -1.03
C LEU A 36 -0.92 4.42 -2.55
N ALA A 37 -1.38 3.39 -3.27
CA ALA A 37 -1.27 3.34 -4.71
C ALA A 37 -2.13 4.43 -5.38
N GLN A 38 -1.51 5.20 -6.28
CA GLN A 38 -2.19 6.24 -7.06
C GLN A 38 -2.77 5.67 -8.36
N ILE A 39 -3.60 6.45 -9.06
CA ILE A 39 -4.11 6.08 -10.39
C ILE A 39 -2.98 5.60 -11.31
N GLY A 40 -3.20 4.45 -11.96
CA GLY A 40 -2.23 3.84 -12.85
C GLY A 40 -1.14 3.02 -12.15
N GLN A 41 -1.08 3.01 -10.81
CA GLN A 41 -0.15 2.15 -10.07
C GLN A 41 -0.76 0.80 -9.71
N TYR A 42 0.12 -0.18 -9.52
CA TYR A 42 -0.24 -1.50 -9.03
C TYR A 42 -0.79 -1.42 -7.61
N CYS A 43 -1.88 -2.15 -7.39
CA CYS A 43 -2.51 -2.31 -6.09
C CYS A 43 -2.72 -3.78 -5.79
N SER A 44 -2.74 -4.09 -4.50
CA SER A 44 -3.16 -5.40 -4.01
C SER A 44 -4.39 -5.23 -3.13
N GLU A 45 -5.34 -6.15 -3.26
CA GLU A 45 -6.42 -6.28 -2.28
C GLU A 45 -5.82 -6.75 -0.95
N ALA A 46 -6.37 -6.26 0.17
CA ALA A 46 -5.89 -6.64 1.49
C ALA A 46 -5.96 -8.17 1.64
N THR A 47 -4.82 -8.83 1.75
CA THR A 47 -4.74 -10.27 1.90
C THR A 47 -5.28 -10.67 3.26
N ASN A 48 -6.43 -11.35 3.29
CA ASN A 48 -7.05 -11.86 4.51
C ASN A 48 -6.19 -12.89 5.28
N SER A 49 -5.09 -13.36 4.70
CA SER A 49 -4.21 -14.37 5.29
C SER A 49 -3.20 -13.84 6.31
N GLY A 50 -3.36 -12.61 6.82
CA GLY A 50 -2.49 -12.04 7.85
C GLY A 50 -1.06 -11.72 7.39
N GLY A 51 -0.78 -11.90 6.08
CA GLY A 51 0.45 -11.46 5.44
C GLY A 51 0.35 -10.01 4.98
N LEU A 52 1.50 -9.34 4.92
CA LEU A 52 1.57 -7.99 4.35
C LEU A 52 1.50 -8.07 2.82
N PRO A 53 0.72 -7.20 2.17
CA PRO A 53 0.64 -7.17 0.72
C PRO A 53 1.95 -6.67 0.10
N GLU A 54 2.24 -7.07 -1.13
CA GLU A 54 3.40 -6.56 -1.88
C GLU A 54 3.19 -5.10 -2.34
N TYR A 55 1.93 -4.74 -2.61
CA TYR A 55 1.51 -3.40 -3.05
C TYR A 55 0.44 -2.84 -2.13
N CYS A 56 0.49 -1.53 -1.91
CA CYS A 56 -0.53 -0.87 -1.12
C CYS A 56 -1.89 -0.84 -1.82
N PRO A 57 -3.00 -0.78 -1.06
CA PRO A 57 -4.30 -0.50 -1.63
C PRO A 57 -4.31 0.90 -2.24
N CYS A 58 -5.31 1.16 -3.07
CA CYS A 58 -5.47 2.46 -3.70
C CYS A 58 -5.77 3.54 -2.68
N LYS A 59 -5.28 4.75 -2.95
CA LYS A 59 -5.65 5.93 -2.18
C LYS A 59 -7.16 6.13 -2.20
N GLU A 60 -7.69 6.67 -1.10
CA GLU A 60 -9.11 6.95 -0.96
C GLU A 60 -9.64 7.78 -2.14
N GLY A 61 -10.72 7.30 -2.77
CA GLY A 61 -11.27 7.87 -4.01
C GLY A 61 -10.93 7.08 -5.28
N PHE A 62 -10.02 6.11 -5.21
CA PHE A 62 -9.71 5.21 -6.32
C PHE A 62 -10.13 3.77 -6.00
N THR A 63 -10.42 2.99 -7.05
CA THR A 63 -10.78 1.59 -6.93
C THR A 63 -9.70 0.72 -7.53
N CYS A 64 -9.30 -0.33 -6.80
CA CYS A 64 -8.36 -1.32 -7.29
C CYS A 64 -9.09 -2.23 -8.29
N LYS A 65 -8.80 -2.13 -9.59
CA LYS A 65 -9.39 -2.96 -10.64
C LYS A 65 -8.40 -3.96 -11.20
N ASN A 66 -8.85 -5.19 -11.37
CA ASN A 66 -8.09 -6.21 -12.07
C ASN A 66 -7.99 -5.88 -13.56
N LYS A 67 -6.76 -5.85 -14.09
CA LYS A 67 -6.49 -5.55 -15.51
C LYS A 67 -6.36 -6.78 -16.40
N GLY A 68 -6.57 -7.98 -15.86
CA GLY A 68 -6.64 -9.22 -16.64
C GLY A 68 -5.35 -10.04 -16.71
N ASP A 69 -4.29 -9.64 -16.02
CA ASP A 69 -2.97 -10.31 -16.08
C ASP A 69 -2.47 -10.77 -14.69
N GLY A 70 -3.40 -10.99 -13.75
CA GLY A 70 -3.05 -11.35 -12.37
C GLY A 70 -2.55 -10.17 -11.51
N TYR A 71 -2.58 -8.95 -12.04
CA TYR A 71 -2.34 -7.72 -11.27
C TYR A 71 -3.57 -6.80 -11.30
N ASN A 72 -3.67 -5.97 -10.25
CA ASN A 72 -4.68 -4.94 -10.15
C ASN A 72 -4.01 -3.56 -10.23
N ILE A 73 -4.72 -2.59 -10.82
CA ILE A 73 -4.27 -1.21 -10.92
C ILE A 73 -5.36 -0.30 -10.35
N CYS A 74 -4.93 0.79 -9.71
CA CYS A 74 -5.84 1.82 -9.24
C CYS A 74 -6.43 2.61 -10.40
N GLU A 75 -7.76 2.67 -10.45
CA GLU A 75 -8.52 3.46 -11.40
C GLU A 75 -9.41 4.46 -10.66
N ALA A 76 -9.71 5.58 -11.31
CA ALA A 76 -10.75 6.49 -10.82
C ALA A 76 -12.07 5.73 -10.71
N LYS A 77 -12.79 5.98 -9.62
CA LYS A 77 -14.13 5.43 -9.39
C LYS A 77 -15.14 5.96 -10.41
#